data_AF-A0A9J6BR33-F1
#
_entry.id   AF-A0A9J6BR33-F1
#
_cell.length_a   1.000
_cell.length_b   1.000
_cell.length_c   1.000
_cell.angle_alpha   90.00
_cell.angle_beta   90.00
_cell.angle_gamma   90.00
#
_symmetry.space_group_name_H-M   'P 1'
#
loop_
_entity.id
_entity.type
_entity.pdbx_description
1 polymer ?
#
loop_
_entity_poly.entity_id
_entity_poly.type
_entity_poly.pdbx_seq_one_letter_code
_entity_poly.pdbx_strand_id
1 'polypeptide(L)'
;MLLKGPDMLINLATPLLCSRLNKIAFSADVKHMFHRIQICLRDQQCQRVLYRDDTNKPMETYILNRMAFGPKCSPFVSQYVKNWNADRWFGKYPEAAKAVKESVYMDDVLLSEVSVHKAVNIAKQLIEIFKYINWELVSFQSNSKEFLRQLPNLYIKNDLIPFFQSNSKEFLRQLPNQYIKNDLIPLLEDEQTEHITKVLGCSWNTTEDVFLFQLDKNIFIKLMTEFEHKPTKKDLASLIARIFDIMGFIAHYTIRGKIILQRTWKTKIGWDEAVSNNILNEWKSWLADIKEITKIRIPRMISQLDAIQNAEKLELHSFCDAGIEAFGAVTYLVVHANNQVTSRILMAKAKVTPLRFHTETEIKEIPRLELMSALLAARLSKTNLYNIYLQQLNYSTHQLPPIELDELIDRLSDSIKSSWNKLRRAVARALKILLDGLIPAIKSRQFHDVAMRMEIKQIHNGFKLLTPIDFERAEHFIFRKLQREHFTEEYQLFKN
;
A
#
# COMPACT_ATOMS: atom_id res chain seq x y z
N MET A 1 -26.10 -6.18 -11.56
CA MET A 1 -24.90 -5.39 -11.21
C MET A 1 -24.09 -6.19 -10.20
N LEU A 2 -22.80 -6.46 -10.44
CA LEU A 2 -21.95 -7.19 -9.49
C LEU A 2 -21.53 -6.24 -8.35
N LEU A 3 -21.96 -6.55 -7.12
CA LEU A 3 -21.71 -5.71 -5.95
C LEU A 3 -20.28 -5.90 -5.42
N LYS A 4 -19.60 -4.83 -5.02
CA LYS A 4 -18.19 -4.88 -4.54
C LYS A 4 -17.98 -5.81 -3.33
N GLY A 5 -18.97 -5.88 -2.44
CA GLY A 5 -18.82 -6.52 -1.13
C GLY A 5 -17.97 -5.67 -0.14
N PRO A 6 -17.91 -6.08 1.14
CA PRO A 6 -16.99 -5.52 2.13
C PRO A 6 -15.53 -5.62 1.70
N ASP A 7 -14.70 -4.67 2.13
CA ASP A 7 -13.27 -4.76 1.91
C ASP A 7 -12.64 -5.73 2.92
N MET A 8 -12.07 -6.82 2.42
CA MET A 8 -11.37 -7.85 3.21
C MET A 8 -9.88 -7.94 2.84
N LEU A 9 -9.39 -6.98 2.04
CA LEU A 9 -7.98 -6.94 1.68
C LEU A 9 -7.16 -6.47 2.87
N ILE A 10 -6.07 -7.17 3.14
CA ILE A 10 -5.04 -6.67 4.03
C ILE A 10 -4.30 -5.51 3.37
N ASN A 11 -3.73 -4.63 4.18
CA ASN A 11 -2.85 -3.60 3.67
C ASN A 11 -1.62 -4.26 3.02
N LEU A 12 -1.35 -3.91 1.76
CA LEU A 12 -0.23 -4.43 0.98
C LEU A 12 1.14 -4.22 1.65
N ALA A 13 1.27 -3.17 2.47
CA ALA A 13 2.48 -2.92 3.26
C ALA A 13 2.72 -3.97 4.36
N THR A 14 1.67 -4.64 4.84
CA THR A 14 1.79 -5.61 5.95
C THR A 14 2.62 -6.84 5.56
N PRO A 15 2.30 -7.59 4.47
CA PRO A 15 3.14 -8.71 4.06
C PRO A 15 4.58 -8.29 3.75
N LEU A 16 4.78 -7.14 3.11
CA LEU A 16 6.13 -6.61 2.84
C LEU A 16 6.91 -6.28 4.11
N LEU A 17 6.27 -5.70 5.13
CA LEU A 17 6.95 -5.43 6.39
C LEU A 17 7.24 -6.73 7.16
N CYS A 18 6.27 -7.63 7.23
CA CYS A 18 6.42 -8.94 7.88
C CYS A 18 7.50 -9.79 7.21
N SER A 19 7.63 -9.70 5.88
CA SER A 19 8.68 -10.39 5.14
C SER A 19 10.07 -9.83 5.40
N ARG A 20 10.22 -8.74 6.16
CA ARG A 20 11.51 -8.12 6.51
C ARG A 20 11.97 -8.44 7.93
N LEU A 21 11.14 -9.12 8.73
CA LEU A 21 11.43 -9.33 10.15
C LEU A 21 12.39 -10.50 10.39
N ASN A 22 12.30 -11.57 9.59
CA ASN A 22 13.07 -12.79 9.84
C ASN A 22 14.08 -13.12 8.73
N LYS A 23 14.97 -14.08 9.01
CA LYS A 23 16.13 -14.41 8.17
C LYS A 23 15.74 -15.10 6.87
N ILE A 24 14.81 -16.03 6.92
CA ILE A 24 14.44 -16.87 5.78
C ILE A 24 13.13 -16.35 5.21
N ALA A 25 13.19 -15.60 4.12
CA ALA A 25 12.00 -15.15 3.41
C ALA A 25 11.68 -16.07 2.24
N PHE A 26 10.38 -16.23 1.98
CA PHE A 26 9.93 -16.90 0.77
C PHE A 26 8.64 -16.27 0.25
N SER A 27 8.44 -16.42 -1.05
CA SER A 27 7.22 -16.06 -1.75
C SER A 27 6.71 -17.22 -2.58
N ALA A 28 5.41 -17.21 -2.85
CA ALA A 28 4.72 -18.16 -3.72
C ALA A 28 3.49 -17.48 -4.33
N ASP A 29 2.95 -18.06 -5.40
CA ASP A 29 1.76 -17.58 -6.09
C ASP A 29 0.63 -18.61 -6.00
N VAL A 30 -0.62 -18.16 -5.88
CA VAL A 30 -1.81 -19.01 -5.95
C VAL A 30 -2.27 -19.13 -7.40
N LYS A 31 -2.04 -20.30 -8.00
CA LYS A 31 -2.33 -20.56 -9.40
C LYS A 31 -3.81 -20.35 -9.74
N HIS A 32 -4.07 -19.35 -10.58
CA HIS A 32 -5.40 -19.01 -11.11
C HIS A 32 -6.46 -18.85 -10.01
N MET A 33 -6.12 -18.17 -8.91
CA MET A 33 -6.94 -18.03 -7.71
C MET A 33 -8.44 -17.80 -8.01
N PHE A 34 -8.79 -16.83 -8.86
CA PHE A 34 -10.19 -16.53 -9.17
C PHE A 34 -10.90 -17.68 -9.89
N HIS A 35 -10.24 -18.33 -10.86
CA HIS A 35 -10.85 -19.40 -11.65
C HIS A 35 -11.11 -20.67 -10.83
N ARG A 36 -10.59 -20.77 -9.61
CA ARG A 36 -10.91 -21.85 -8.67
C ARG A 36 -12.28 -21.67 -7.99
N ILE A 37 -12.91 -20.50 -8.11
CA ILE A 37 -14.18 -20.19 -7.47
C ILE A 37 -15.32 -20.36 -8.47
N GLN A 38 -16.26 -21.28 -8.17
CA GLN A 38 -17.49 -21.45 -8.95
C GLN A 38 -18.49 -20.34 -8.63
N ILE A 39 -19.06 -19.73 -9.67
CA ILE A 39 -20.18 -18.81 -9.50
C ILE A 39 -21.49 -19.58 -9.47
N CYS A 40 -22.41 -19.19 -8.59
CA CYS A 40 -23.73 -19.79 -8.52
C CYS A 40 -24.51 -19.58 -9.83
N LEU A 41 -25.32 -20.57 -10.22
CA LEU A 41 -25.94 -20.63 -11.55
C LEU A 41 -26.71 -19.34 -11.91
N ARG A 42 -27.42 -18.76 -10.94
CA ARG A 42 -28.20 -17.51 -11.12
C ARG A 42 -27.35 -16.29 -11.46
N ASP A 43 -26.10 -16.24 -11.00
CA ASP A 43 -25.22 -15.09 -11.14
C ASP A 43 -24.27 -15.22 -12.35
N GLN A 44 -24.11 -16.42 -12.91
CA GLN A 44 -23.23 -16.69 -14.06
C GLN A 44 -23.56 -15.83 -15.28
N GLN A 45 -24.84 -15.51 -15.49
CA GLN A 45 -25.30 -14.63 -16.57
C GLN A 45 -24.65 -13.23 -16.54
N CYS A 46 -24.18 -12.79 -15.36
CA CYS A 46 -23.47 -11.52 -15.21
C CYS A 46 -22.02 -11.55 -15.76
N GLN A 47 -21.50 -12.73 -16.15
CA GLN A 47 -20.18 -12.91 -16.74
C GLN A 47 -20.24 -13.39 -18.20
N ARG A 48 -21.33 -13.05 -18.90
CA ARG A 48 -21.46 -13.34 -20.33
C ARG A 48 -20.44 -12.53 -21.12
N VAL A 49 -19.73 -13.21 -22.02
CA VAL A 49 -18.80 -12.60 -22.95
C VAL A 49 -19.21 -12.93 -24.38
N LEU A 50 -19.02 -11.96 -25.26
CA LEU A 50 -19.18 -12.12 -26.70
C LEU A 50 -17.79 -12.34 -27.29
N TYR A 51 -17.63 -13.39 -28.09
CA TYR A 51 -16.36 -13.75 -28.68
C TYR A 51 -16.53 -14.01 -30.17
N ARG A 52 -15.53 -13.58 -30.95
CA ARG A 52 -15.34 -13.96 -32.34
C ARG A 52 -13.84 -13.91 -32.63
N ASP A 53 -13.33 -14.93 -33.30
CA ASP A 53 -11.94 -15.03 -33.75
C ASP A 53 -11.74 -14.32 -35.10
N ASP A 54 -12.77 -14.29 -35.95
CA ASP A 54 -12.79 -13.60 -37.25
C ASP A 54 -14.00 -12.66 -37.34
N THR A 55 -13.80 -11.47 -37.92
CA THR A 55 -14.87 -10.52 -38.24
C THR A 55 -15.92 -11.08 -39.20
N ASN A 56 -15.58 -12.08 -40.01
CA ASN A 56 -16.46 -12.74 -40.95
C ASN A 56 -17.31 -13.86 -40.32
N LYS A 57 -16.98 -14.30 -39.09
CA LYS A 57 -17.73 -15.33 -38.37
C LYS A 57 -18.82 -14.71 -37.49
N PRO A 58 -19.93 -15.43 -37.26
CA PRO A 58 -20.96 -14.97 -36.33
C PRO A 58 -20.38 -14.83 -34.93
N MET A 59 -20.90 -13.84 -34.19
CA MET A 59 -20.48 -13.61 -32.81
C MET A 59 -21.04 -14.70 -31.89
N GLU A 60 -20.15 -15.38 -31.19
CA GLU A 60 -20.49 -16.44 -30.25
C GLU A 60 -20.67 -15.87 -28.84
N THR A 61 -21.57 -16.50 -28.06
CA THR A 61 -21.84 -16.11 -26.68
C THR A 61 -21.35 -17.18 -25.74
N TYR A 62 -20.44 -16.80 -24.84
CA TYR A 62 -19.92 -17.67 -23.78
C TYR A 62 -20.36 -17.16 -22.41
N ILE A 63 -20.55 -18.07 -21.47
CA ILE A 63 -20.85 -17.73 -20.07
C ILE A 63 -19.77 -18.37 -19.20
N LEU A 64 -19.03 -17.52 -18.48
CA LEU A 64 -17.99 -17.98 -17.58
C LEU A 64 -18.63 -18.53 -16.29
N ASN A 65 -18.43 -19.82 -16.03
CA ASN A 65 -18.94 -20.53 -14.84
C ASN A 65 -18.03 -20.34 -13.59
N ARG A 66 -16.79 -19.91 -13.80
CA ARG A 66 -15.81 -19.56 -12.76
C ARG A 66 -15.62 -18.06 -12.70
N MET A 67 -15.20 -17.57 -11.53
CA MET A 67 -14.98 -16.14 -11.33
C MET A 67 -13.90 -15.59 -12.28
N ALA A 68 -14.29 -14.57 -13.05
CA ALA A 68 -13.40 -13.89 -13.97
C ALA A 68 -12.50 -12.87 -13.25
N PHE A 69 -11.43 -12.46 -13.94
CA PHE A 69 -10.63 -11.31 -13.54
C PHE A 69 -11.32 -10.00 -13.96
N GLY A 70 -11.31 -8.99 -13.07
CA GLY A 70 -11.88 -7.66 -13.34
C GLY A 70 -13.24 -7.32 -12.72
N PRO A 71 -14.16 -8.27 -12.43
CA PRO A 71 -15.36 -7.96 -11.68
C PRO A 71 -15.06 -7.34 -10.30
N LYS A 72 -15.85 -6.31 -9.93
CA LYS A 72 -15.69 -5.59 -8.67
C LYS A 72 -15.85 -6.46 -7.42
N CYS A 73 -16.59 -7.56 -7.54
CA CYS A 73 -16.82 -8.52 -6.45
C CYS A 73 -15.66 -9.51 -6.26
N SER A 74 -14.80 -9.69 -7.26
CA SER A 74 -13.82 -10.78 -7.26
C SER A 74 -12.87 -10.72 -6.06
N PRO A 75 -12.30 -9.56 -5.68
CA PRO A 75 -11.43 -9.47 -4.52
C PRO A 75 -12.11 -9.86 -3.21
N PHE A 76 -13.34 -9.40 -2.97
CA PHE A 76 -14.08 -9.76 -1.75
C PHE A 76 -14.31 -11.26 -1.66
N VAL A 77 -14.81 -11.88 -2.73
CA VAL A 77 -15.17 -13.30 -2.72
C VAL A 77 -13.93 -14.17 -2.56
N SER A 78 -12.82 -13.86 -3.25
CA SER A 78 -11.59 -14.64 -3.09
C SER A 78 -11.00 -14.52 -1.69
N GLN A 79 -11.00 -13.32 -1.11
CA GLN A 79 -10.53 -13.13 0.27
C GLN A 79 -11.45 -13.82 1.29
N TYR A 80 -12.76 -13.81 1.08
CA TYR A 80 -13.70 -14.52 1.95
C TYR A 80 -13.43 -16.03 1.96
N VAL A 81 -13.31 -16.66 0.79
CA VAL A 81 -13.03 -18.10 0.67
C VAL A 81 -11.69 -18.44 1.32
N LYS A 82 -10.66 -17.62 1.08
CA LYS A 82 -9.32 -17.74 1.69
C LYS A 82 -9.41 -17.70 3.23
N ASN A 83 -10.06 -16.67 3.77
CA ASN A 83 -10.16 -16.45 5.22
C ASN A 83 -11.02 -17.51 5.91
N TRP A 84 -12.13 -17.91 5.29
CA TRP A 84 -12.98 -19.00 5.79
C TRP A 84 -12.22 -20.31 5.88
N ASN A 85 -11.41 -20.62 4.87
CA ASN A 85 -10.57 -21.81 4.88
C ASN A 85 -9.52 -21.73 6.00
N ALA A 86 -8.86 -20.58 6.16
CA ALA A 86 -7.90 -20.38 7.26
C ALA A 86 -8.53 -20.61 8.64
N ASP A 87 -9.75 -20.12 8.89
CA ASP A 87 -10.45 -20.35 10.16
C ASP A 87 -10.68 -21.82 10.46
N ARG A 88 -11.01 -22.61 9.43
CA ARG A 88 -11.22 -24.06 9.57
C ARG A 88 -9.96 -24.80 10.01
N TRP A 89 -8.80 -24.34 9.54
CA TRP A 89 -7.51 -24.96 9.84
C TRP A 89 -6.84 -24.40 11.09
N PHE A 90 -7.38 -23.32 11.69
CA PHE A 90 -6.78 -22.64 12.84
C PHE A 90 -6.52 -23.59 14.02
N GLY A 91 -7.43 -24.53 14.30
CA GLY A 91 -7.24 -25.49 15.39
C GLY A 91 -6.08 -26.48 15.18
N LYS A 92 -5.72 -26.77 13.92
CA LYS A 92 -4.64 -27.72 13.58
C LYS A 92 -3.32 -27.00 13.30
N TYR A 93 -3.38 -25.91 12.52
CA TYR A 93 -2.23 -25.13 12.05
C TYR A 93 -2.43 -23.63 12.36
N PRO A 94 -2.39 -23.20 13.63
CA PRO A 94 -2.72 -21.84 14.03
C PRO A 94 -1.80 -20.80 13.38
N GLU A 95 -0.49 -21.07 13.33
CA GLU A 95 0.50 -20.16 12.72
C GLU A 95 0.29 -20.01 11.21
N ALA A 96 0.10 -21.11 10.47
CA ALA A 96 -0.13 -21.06 9.03
C ALA A 96 -1.51 -20.46 8.69
N ALA A 97 -2.55 -20.74 9.48
CA ALA A 97 -3.86 -20.12 9.31
C ALA A 97 -3.80 -18.60 9.51
N LYS A 98 -3.05 -18.13 10.52
CA LYS A 98 -2.78 -16.70 10.72
C LYS A 98 -2.01 -16.10 9.54
N ALA A 99 -0.96 -16.78 9.07
CA ALA A 99 -0.19 -16.37 7.89
C ALA A 99 -1.06 -16.23 6.63
N VAL A 100 -2.02 -17.13 6.40
CA VAL A 100 -2.99 -17.01 5.29
C VAL A 100 -3.78 -15.71 5.36
N LYS A 101 -4.18 -15.28 6.55
CA LYS A 101 -4.97 -14.06 6.73
C LYS A 101 -4.12 -12.79 6.63
N GLU A 102 -2.90 -12.82 7.17
CA GLU A 102 -2.10 -11.62 7.41
C GLU A 102 -0.95 -11.41 6.41
N SER A 103 -0.55 -12.45 5.67
CA SER A 103 0.65 -12.43 4.80
C SER A 103 0.39 -12.92 3.38
N VAL A 104 -0.86 -13.24 3.04
CA VAL A 104 -1.30 -13.55 1.67
C VAL A 104 -2.16 -12.41 1.17
N TYR A 105 -1.63 -11.66 0.20
CA TYR A 105 -2.33 -10.59 -0.46
C TYR A 105 -2.78 -11.08 -1.84
N MET A 106 -4.09 -11.23 -2.03
CA MET A 106 -4.63 -11.83 -3.25
C MET A 106 -4.01 -13.21 -3.52
N ASP A 107 -3.38 -13.37 -4.68
CA ASP A 107 -2.65 -14.54 -5.15
C ASP A 107 -1.20 -14.59 -4.64
N ASP A 108 -0.64 -13.47 -4.19
CA ASP A 108 0.73 -13.39 -3.70
C ASP A 108 0.85 -13.81 -2.22
N VAL A 109 1.68 -14.82 -1.96
CA VAL A 109 2.16 -15.20 -0.63
C VAL A 109 3.53 -14.59 -0.42
N LEU A 110 3.73 -13.85 0.67
CA LEU A 110 5.06 -13.34 1.04
C LEU A 110 5.26 -13.40 2.55
N LEU A 111 6.25 -14.18 2.98
CA LEU A 111 6.49 -14.52 4.38
C LEU A 111 7.98 -14.47 4.73
N SER A 112 8.28 -14.39 6.02
CA SER A 112 9.62 -14.67 6.53
C SER A 112 9.60 -15.39 7.87
N GLU A 113 10.53 -16.31 8.07
CA GLU A 113 10.67 -17.15 9.25
C GLU A 113 12.11 -17.18 9.77
N VAL A 114 12.27 -17.52 11.05
CA VAL A 114 13.53 -17.46 11.79
C VAL A 114 14.57 -18.47 11.30
N SER A 115 14.11 -19.63 10.83
CA SER A 115 14.96 -20.74 10.41
C SER A 115 14.38 -21.46 9.20
N VAL A 116 15.24 -22.18 8.48
CA VAL A 116 14.84 -22.97 7.31
C VAL A 116 13.82 -24.03 7.71
N HIS A 117 14.03 -24.71 8.85
CA HIS A 117 13.10 -25.71 9.36
C HIS A 117 11.69 -25.13 9.60
N LYS A 118 11.60 -23.96 10.25
CA LYS A 118 10.30 -23.32 10.50
C LYS A 118 9.65 -22.86 9.18
N ALA A 119 10.42 -22.28 8.27
CA ALA A 119 9.93 -21.88 6.94
C ALA A 119 9.36 -23.08 6.16
N VAL A 120 10.09 -24.20 6.16
CA VAL A 120 9.66 -25.46 5.52
C VAL A 120 8.35 -25.98 6.15
N ASN A 121 8.24 -25.95 7.49
CA ASN A 121 7.04 -26.38 8.19
C ASN A 121 5.82 -25.51 7.85
N ILE A 122 5.97 -24.19 7.87
CA ILE A 122 4.90 -23.25 7.47
C ILE A 122 4.51 -23.48 6.00
N ALA A 123 5.48 -23.61 5.09
CA ALA A 123 5.20 -23.90 3.69
C ALA A 123 4.39 -25.20 3.51
N LYS A 124 4.73 -26.29 4.23
CA LYS A 124 3.93 -27.54 4.23
C LYS A 124 2.49 -27.30 4.64
N GLN A 125 2.29 -26.61 5.76
CA GLN A 125 0.96 -26.35 6.30
C GLN A 125 0.15 -25.47 5.36
N LEU A 126 0.76 -24.46 4.74
CA LEU A 126 0.11 -23.63 3.72
C LEU A 126 -0.35 -24.46 2.52
N ILE A 127 0.50 -25.37 2.02
CA ILE A 127 0.15 -26.27 0.92
C ILE A 127 -1.08 -27.11 1.28
N GLU A 128 -1.13 -27.68 2.49
CA GLU A 128 -2.29 -28.46 2.94
C GLU A 128 -3.56 -27.60 3.06
N ILE A 129 -3.46 -26.41 3.66
CA ILE A 129 -4.58 -25.47 3.81
C ILE A 129 -5.14 -25.13 2.42
N PHE A 130 -4.31 -24.68 1.48
CA PHE A 130 -4.77 -24.30 0.15
C PHE A 130 -5.27 -25.49 -0.67
N LYS A 131 -4.66 -26.68 -0.54
CA LYS A 131 -5.11 -27.91 -1.22
C LYS A 131 -6.56 -28.25 -0.87
N TYR A 132 -7.00 -28.01 0.37
CA TYR A 132 -8.38 -28.28 0.78
C TYR A 132 -9.43 -27.57 -0.08
N ILE A 133 -9.13 -26.34 -0.54
CA ILE A 133 -10.01 -25.56 -1.43
C ILE A 133 -9.61 -25.66 -2.90
N ASN A 134 -8.80 -26.67 -3.26
CA ASN A 134 -8.26 -26.89 -4.60
C ASN A 134 -7.46 -25.69 -5.14
N TRP A 135 -6.79 -24.96 -4.24
CA TRP A 135 -5.83 -23.93 -4.58
C TRP A 135 -4.43 -24.51 -4.52
N GLU A 136 -3.63 -24.19 -5.54
CA GLU A 136 -2.27 -24.72 -5.69
C GLU A 136 -1.29 -23.56 -5.53
N LEU A 137 -0.35 -23.72 -4.59
CA LEU A 137 0.78 -22.81 -4.47
C LEU A 137 1.86 -23.19 -5.48
N VAL A 138 2.32 -22.22 -6.25
CA VAL A 138 3.33 -22.36 -7.30
C VAL A 138 4.40 -21.28 -7.16
N SER A 139 5.39 -21.33 -8.04
CA SER A 139 6.37 -20.24 -8.21
C SER A 139 7.17 -19.87 -6.96
N PHE A 140 7.58 -20.86 -6.14
CA PHE A 140 8.31 -20.62 -4.90
C PHE A 140 9.68 -19.96 -5.14
N GLN A 141 9.91 -18.87 -4.44
CA GLN A 141 11.18 -18.13 -4.47
C GLN A 141 11.60 -17.79 -3.05
N SER A 142 12.90 -17.83 -2.78
CA SER A 142 13.44 -17.57 -1.44
C SER A 142 14.87 -17.07 -1.50
N ASN A 143 15.29 -16.35 -0.45
CA ASN A 143 16.70 -16.04 -0.21
C ASN A 143 17.52 -17.24 0.31
N SER A 144 16.88 -18.37 0.63
CA SER A 144 17.54 -19.58 1.12
C SER A 144 17.47 -20.72 0.11
N LYS A 145 18.61 -21.10 -0.44
CA LYS A 145 18.74 -22.30 -1.30
C LYS A 145 18.40 -23.58 -0.52
N GLU A 146 18.73 -23.64 0.77
CA GLU A 146 18.42 -24.79 1.61
C GLU A 146 16.91 -25.00 1.78
N PHE A 147 16.16 -23.90 1.99
CA PHE A 147 14.70 -23.95 2.02
C PHE A 147 14.13 -24.50 0.71
N LEU A 148 14.60 -23.99 -0.43
CA LEU A 148 14.13 -24.42 -1.75
C LEU A 148 14.42 -25.91 -1.98
N ARG A 149 15.60 -26.42 -1.62
CA ARG A 149 15.97 -27.84 -1.76
C ARG A 149 15.05 -28.78 -0.99
N GLN A 150 14.37 -28.33 0.06
CA GLN A 150 13.47 -29.18 0.84
C GLN A 150 12.04 -29.22 0.28
N LEU A 151 11.65 -28.27 -0.56
CA LEU A 151 10.30 -28.18 -1.12
C LEU A 151 9.89 -29.34 -2.05
N PRO A 152 10.73 -29.90 -2.95
CA PRO A 152 10.32 -30.95 -3.89
C PRO A 152 9.74 -32.17 -3.19
N ASN A 153 10.36 -32.58 -2.08
CA ASN A 153 9.93 -33.70 -1.25
C ASN A 153 8.51 -33.53 -0.70
N LEU A 154 8.02 -32.29 -0.58
CA LEU A 154 6.68 -31.97 -0.09
C LEU A 154 5.62 -32.14 -1.16
N TYR A 155 5.98 -31.90 -2.42
CA TYR A 155 5.05 -31.99 -3.56
C TYR A 155 5.02 -33.38 -4.17
N ILE A 156 6.18 -34.03 -4.32
CA ILE A 156 6.31 -35.38 -4.88
C ILE A 156 5.51 -36.41 -4.06
N LYS A 157 5.48 -36.26 -2.72
CA LYS A 157 4.70 -37.15 -1.84
C LYS A 157 3.18 -36.97 -1.93
N ASN A 158 2.70 -35.91 -2.59
CA ASN A 158 1.31 -35.49 -2.54
C ASN A 158 0.57 -35.57 -3.89
N ASP A 159 1.20 -36.15 -4.93
CA ASP A 159 0.72 -36.21 -6.32
C ASP A 159 0.14 -34.89 -6.84
N LEU A 160 0.78 -33.79 -6.43
CA LEU A 160 0.46 -32.47 -6.94
C LEU A 160 1.33 -32.23 -8.19
N ILE A 161 0.86 -31.36 -9.09
CA ILE A 161 1.59 -30.50 -10.05
C ILE A 161 1.08 -30.67 -11.49
N PRO A 162 0.76 -29.53 -12.14
CA PRO A 162 1.57 -29.19 -13.30
C PRO A 162 2.13 -27.74 -13.21
N PHE A 163 3.44 -27.63 -13.48
CA PHE A 163 4.29 -26.44 -13.70
C PHE A 163 4.81 -25.65 -12.48
N PHE A 164 6.14 -25.74 -12.21
CA PHE A 164 6.85 -24.93 -11.22
C PHE A 164 7.76 -23.85 -11.84
N GLN A 165 7.93 -22.76 -11.10
CA GLN A 165 8.98 -21.76 -11.30
C GLN A 165 9.73 -21.57 -9.97
N SER A 166 11.05 -21.43 -10.01
CA SER A 166 11.86 -21.15 -8.81
C SER A 166 13.15 -20.45 -9.19
N ASN A 167 13.72 -19.72 -8.24
CA ASN A 167 15.04 -19.10 -8.36
C ASN A 167 16.20 -20.05 -7.96
N SER A 168 15.96 -21.33 -7.67
CA SER A 168 17.01 -22.34 -7.51
C SER A 168 17.05 -23.32 -8.69
N LYS A 169 18.18 -23.34 -9.41
CA LYS A 169 18.44 -24.31 -10.49
C LYS A 169 18.49 -25.74 -9.95
N GLU A 170 19.08 -25.96 -8.78
CA GLU A 170 19.14 -27.29 -8.17
C GLU A 170 17.74 -27.80 -7.79
N PHE A 171 16.85 -26.93 -7.30
CA PHE A 171 15.45 -27.27 -7.05
C PHE A 171 14.76 -27.73 -8.34
N LEU A 172 14.90 -26.97 -9.43
CA LEU A 172 14.27 -27.32 -10.70
C LEU A 172 14.79 -28.65 -11.27
N ARG A 173 16.09 -28.95 -11.13
CA ARG A 173 16.69 -30.23 -11.57
C ARG A 173 16.19 -31.46 -10.81
N GLN A 174 15.71 -31.28 -9.58
CA GLN A 174 15.15 -32.37 -8.78
C GLN A 174 13.70 -32.70 -9.17
N LEU A 175 13.04 -31.84 -9.94
CA LEU A 175 11.70 -32.07 -10.45
C LEU A 175 11.78 -32.87 -11.76
N PRO A 176 10.96 -33.92 -11.96
CA PRO A 176 10.90 -34.63 -13.24
C PRO A 176 10.57 -33.69 -14.40
N ASN A 177 11.15 -33.93 -15.60
CA ASN A 177 11.10 -33.02 -16.75
C ASN A 177 9.69 -32.56 -17.15
N GLN A 178 8.66 -33.40 -16.97
CA GLN A 178 7.26 -33.07 -17.24
C GLN A 178 6.68 -31.94 -16.36
N TYR A 179 7.38 -31.55 -15.29
CA TYR A 179 6.95 -30.53 -14.34
C TYR A 179 7.66 -29.18 -14.52
N ILE A 180 8.57 -29.07 -15.50
CA ILE A 180 9.33 -27.86 -15.84
C ILE A 180 8.70 -27.23 -17.09
N LYS A 181 8.45 -25.91 -17.08
CA LYS A 181 7.93 -25.19 -18.25
C LYS A 181 9.02 -25.12 -19.34
N ASN A 182 8.71 -25.48 -20.58
CA ASN A 182 9.66 -25.43 -21.71
C ASN A 182 10.29 -24.03 -21.92
N ASP A 183 9.61 -22.96 -21.49
CA ASP A 183 10.11 -21.57 -21.57
C ASP A 183 11.05 -21.17 -20.41
N LEU A 184 11.31 -22.06 -19.43
CA LEU A 184 12.27 -21.82 -18.33
C LEU A 184 13.69 -22.29 -18.68
N ILE A 185 13.84 -23.01 -19.80
CA ILE A 185 15.13 -23.51 -20.29
C ILE A 185 16.11 -22.38 -20.70
N PRO A 186 15.69 -21.20 -21.20
CA PRO A 186 16.64 -20.12 -21.52
C PRO A 186 17.34 -19.50 -20.29
N LEU A 187 16.80 -19.66 -19.07
CA LEU A 187 17.41 -19.17 -17.82
C LEU A 187 18.43 -20.15 -17.23
N LEU A 188 18.63 -21.32 -17.86
CA LEU A 188 19.52 -22.35 -17.34
C LEU A 188 21.01 -22.04 -17.59
N GLU A 189 21.37 -21.09 -18.45
CA GLU A 189 22.75 -20.99 -18.96
C GLU A 189 23.71 -20.05 -18.20
N ASP A 190 23.27 -19.09 -17.39
CA ASP A 190 24.23 -18.23 -16.67
C ASP A 190 24.22 -18.42 -15.16
N GLU A 191 25.36 -18.80 -14.57
CA GLU A 191 25.60 -18.79 -13.11
C GLU A 191 25.83 -17.37 -12.56
N GLN A 192 25.93 -16.37 -13.44
CA GLN A 192 26.18 -14.96 -13.09
C GLN A 192 24.91 -14.10 -13.01
N THR A 193 23.71 -14.64 -13.25
CA THR A 193 22.49 -13.82 -13.22
C THR A 193 22.03 -13.55 -11.79
N GLU A 194 22.04 -12.28 -11.37
CA GLU A 194 21.30 -11.80 -10.20
C GLU A 194 19.86 -12.32 -10.27
N HIS A 195 19.44 -13.13 -9.28
CA HIS A 195 18.08 -13.64 -9.21
C HIS A 195 17.15 -12.56 -8.66
N ILE A 196 16.77 -11.63 -9.54
CA ILE A 196 15.79 -10.60 -9.25
C ILE A 196 14.40 -11.14 -9.55
N THR A 197 13.53 -11.10 -8.55
CA THR A 197 12.12 -11.42 -8.68
C THR A 197 11.23 -10.25 -8.30
N LYS A 198 9.97 -10.25 -8.73
CA LYS A 198 8.96 -9.29 -8.30
C LYS A 198 8.06 -9.92 -7.26
N VAL A 199 7.97 -9.29 -6.09
CA VAL A 199 7.06 -9.67 -5.00
C VAL A 199 6.20 -8.47 -4.63
N LEU A 200 4.87 -8.63 -4.73
CA LEU A 200 3.90 -7.57 -4.44
C LEU A 200 4.19 -6.25 -5.18
N GLY A 201 4.85 -6.30 -6.35
CA GLY A 201 5.26 -5.14 -7.15
C GLY A 201 6.65 -4.57 -6.86
N CYS A 202 7.34 -5.03 -5.81
CA CYS A 202 8.72 -4.66 -5.49
C CYS A 202 9.72 -5.64 -6.11
N SER A 203 10.86 -5.16 -6.62
CA SER A 203 11.94 -6.04 -7.08
C SER A 203 12.80 -6.50 -5.89
N TRP A 204 13.01 -7.80 -5.73
CA TRP A 204 13.80 -8.41 -4.67
C TRP A 204 14.91 -9.25 -5.28
N ASN A 205 16.17 -8.92 -4.97
CA ASN A 205 17.30 -9.79 -5.24
C ASN A 205 17.42 -10.78 -4.09
N THR A 206 17.11 -12.04 -4.36
CA THR A 206 17.10 -13.09 -3.35
C THR A 206 18.50 -13.55 -2.95
N THR A 207 19.50 -13.35 -3.81
CA THR A 207 20.88 -13.78 -3.55
C THR A 207 21.56 -12.85 -2.54
N GLU A 208 21.45 -11.54 -2.76
CA GLU A 208 21.98 -10.51 -1.86
C GLU A 208 21.01 -10.17 -0.71
N ASP A 209 19.77 -10.62 -0.83
CA ASP A 209 18.67 -10.35 0.10
C ASP A 209 18.34 -8.85 0.28
N VAL A 210 18.21 -8.15 -0.85
CA VAL A 210 17.95 -6.71 -0.92
C VAL A 210 16.78 -6.38 -1.84
N PHE A 211 15.97 -5.40 -1.45
CA PHE A 211 15.01 -4.77 -2.35
C PHE A 211 15.72 -3.76 -3.26
N LEU A 212 15.27 -3.76 -4.52
CA LEU A 212 15.78 -2.99 -5.63
C LEU A 212 14.66 -2.16 -6.25
N PHE A 213 15.02 -1.06 -6.91
CA PHE A 213 14.11 -0.29 -7.73
C PHE A 213 14.53 -0.38 -9.19
N GLN A 214 13.61 -0.78 -10.05
CA GLN A 214 13.88 -0.91 -11.48
C GLN A 214 13.05 0.12 -12.24
N LEU A 215 13.71 0.79 -13.20
CA LEU A 215 13.06 1.63 -14.17
C LEU A 215 12.98 0.88 -15.50
N ASP A 216 11.83 0.98 -16.15
CA ASP A 216 11.65 0.46 -17.49
C ASP A 216 12.54 1.26 -18.47
N LYS A 217 13.62 0.62 -18.95
CA LYS A 217 14.62 1.26 -19.81
C LYS A 217 14.00 1.85 -21.07
N ASN A 218 13.04 1.16 -21.69
CA ASN A 218 12.43 1.61 -22.94
C ASN A 218 11.60 2.87 -22.71
N ILE A 219 10.85 2.92 -21.61
CA ILE A 219 10.07 4.11 -21.26
C ILE A 219 10.96 5.24 -20.81
N PHE A 220 11.99 4.94 -20.02
CA PHE A 220 12.94 5.95 -19.58
C PHE A 220 13.68 6.56 -20.77
N ILE A 221 14.15 5.73 -21.71
CA ILE A 221 14.75 6.17 -22.97
C ILE A 221 13.74 6.96 -23.78
N LYS A 222 12.52 6.47 -23.98
CA LYS A 222 11.45 7.18 -24.69
C LYS A 222 11.27 8.60 -24.14
N LEU A 223 11.11 8.72 -22.83
CA LEU A 223 10.94 9.99 -22.13
C LEU A 223 12.22 10.85 -22.10
N MET A 224 13.38 10.27 -22.39
CA MET A 224 14.68 10.93 -22.47
C MET A 224 15.16 11.21 -23.92
N THR A 225 14.50 10.67 -24.95
CA THR A 225 14.98 10.73 -26.35
C THR A 225 13.93 11.25 -27.33
N GLU A 226 12.64 11.04 -27.10
CA GLU A 226 11.56 11.66 -27.91
C GLU A 226 11.33 13.15 -27.55
N PHE A 227 12.39 13.88 -27.20
CA PHE A 227 12.34 15.29 -26.81
C PHE A 227 12.12 16.27 -27.97
N GLU A 228 11.88 15.80 -29.20
CA GLU A 228 11.30 16.65 -30.25
C GLU A 228 9.86 17.05 -29.92
N HIS A 229 9.14 16.23 -29.13
CA HIS A 229 7.82 16.55 -28.61
C HIS A 229 7.88 16.72 -27.09
N LYS A 230 7.35 17.84 -26.59
CA LYS A 230 7.26 18.09 -25.14
C LYS A 230 6.31 17.06 -24.50
N PRO A 231 6.65 16.51 -23.32
CA PRO A 231 5.81 15.52 -22.67
C PRO A 231 4.46 16.13 -22.30
N THR A 232 3.45 15.27 -22.21
CA THR A 232 2.09 15.65 -21.81
C THR A 232 1.88 15.40 -20.33
N LYS A 233 0.80 15.97 -19.77
CA LYS A 233 0.38 15.68 -18.39
C LYS A 233 0.13 14.18 -18.16
N LYS A 234 -0.36 13.48 -19.18
CA LYS A 234 -0.58 12.03 -19.16
C LYS A 234 0.73 11.26 -19.05
N ASP A 235 1.77 11.68 -19.77
CA ASP A 235 3.09 11.05 -19.71
C ASP A 235 3.71 11.18 -18.31
N LEU A 236 3.64 12.38 -17.73
CA LEU A 236 4.10 12.64 -16.36
C LEU A 236 3.41 11.73 -15.35
N ALA A 237 2.07 11.70 -15.38
CA ALA A 237 1.27 10.89 -14.46
C ALA A 237 1.54 9.38 -14.63
N SER A 238 1.66 8.92 -15.88
CA SER A 238 1.96 7.53 -16.22
C SER A 238 3.31 7.09 -15.66
N LEU A 239 4.37 7.89 -15.83
CA LEU A 239 5.69 7.53 -15.29
C LEU A 239 5.69 7.47 -13.77
N ILE A 240 5.11 8.48 -13.10
CA ILE A 240 5.05 8.52 -11.63
C ILE A 240 4.30 7.29 -11.08
N ALA A 241 3.19 6.89 -11.71
CA ALA A 241 2.39 5.75 -11.28
C ALA A 241 3.09 4.39 -11.46
N ARG A 242 4.05 4.30 -12.38
CA ARG A 242 4.86 3.07 -12.59
C ARG A 242 5.95 2.88 -11.54
N ILE A 243 6.33 3.93 -10.82
CA ILE A 243 7.32 3.85 -9.75
C ILE A 243 6.62 3.31 -8.51
N PHE A 244 6.96 2.08 -8.17
CA PHE A 244 6.27 1.34 -7.14
C PHE A 244 7.09 1.35 -5.84
N ASP A 245 6.60 2.09 -4.84
CA ASP A 245 7.26 2.30 -3.55
C ASP A 245 6.24 2.25 -2.41
N ILE A 246 5.80 1.05 -2.05
CA ILE A 246 4.80 0.85 -0.99
C ILE A 246 5.32 1.27 0.38
N MET A 247 6.57 0.90 0.68
CA MET A 247 7.21 1.15 1.98
C MET A 247 7.78 2.57 2.08
N GLY A 248 7.81 3.33 1.01
CA GLY A 248 8.28 4.72 1.00
C GLY A 248 9.80 4.87 1.05
N PHE A 249 10.60 3.84 0.73
CA PHE A 249 12.07 3.95 0.81
C PHE A 249 12.63 5.03 -0.11
N ILE A 250 11.95 5.30 -1.23
CA ILE A 250 12.30 6.33 -2.20
C ILE A 250 11.26 7.45 -2.24
N ALA A 251 10.51 7.65 -1.15
CA ALA A 251 9.45 8.66 -1.06
C ALA A 251 9.97 10.07 -1.39
N HIS A 252 11.23 10.37 -1.02
CA HIS A 252 11.89 11.64 -1.31
C HIS A 252 12.17 11.87 -2.80
N TYR A 253 12.35 10.81 -3.59
CA TYR A 253 12.39 10.90 -5.05
C TYR A 253 10.99 11.02 -5.65
N THR A 254 10.05 10.17 -5.22
CA THR A 254 8.72 10.11 -5.83
C THR A 254 7.86 11.34 -5.53
N ILE A 255 8.07 12.00 -4.38
CA ILE A 255 7.32 13.20 -4.01
C ILE A 255 7.61 14.37 -4.95
N ARG A 256 8.85 14.54 -5.42
CA ARG A 256 9.23 15.60 -6.37
C ARG A 256 8.49 15.46 -7.70
N GLY A 257 8.40 14.25 -8.24
CA GLY A 257 7.57 13.98 -9.42
C GLY A 257 6.11 14.36 -9.20
N LYS A 258 5.54 14.03 -8.03
CA LYS A 258 4.16 14.39 -7.68
C LYS A 258 3.96 15.91 -7.53
N ILE A 259 4.95 16.64 -7.03
CA ILE A 259 4.95 18.12 -6.96
C ILE A 259 4.94 18.71 -8.38
N ILE A 260 5.82 18.23 -9.27
CA ILE A 260 5.87 18.67 -10.68
C ILE A 260 4.53 18.38 -11.38
N LEU A 261 3.97 17.18 -11.17
CA LEU A 261 2.66 16.84 -11.69
C LEU A 261 1.60 17.82 -11.16
N GLN A 262 1.59 18.12 -9.85
CA GLN A 262 0.67 19.09 -9.25
C GLN A 262 0.83 20.50 -9.85
N ARG A 263 2.05 20.98 -10.08
CA ARG A 263 2.31 22.25 -10.77
C ARG A 263 1.78 22.23 -12.21
N THR A 264 1.96 21.11 -12.91
CA THR A 264 1.36 20.89 -14.24
C THR A 264 -0.17 21.00 -14.21
N TRP A 265 -0.82 20.50 -13.15
CA TRP A 265 -2.27 20.68 -13.00
C TRP A 265 -2.68 22.14 -12.84
N LYS A 266 -1.85 22.99 -12.21
CA LYS A 266 -2.12 24.43 -12.05
C LYS A 266 -2.12 25.19 -13.38
N THR A 267 -1.46 24.68 -14.42
CA THR A 267 -1.43 25.34 -15.75
C THR A 267 -2.71 25.11 -16.56
N LYS A 268 -3.62 24.25 -16.08
CA LYS A 268 -4.94 23.96 -16.70
C LYS A 268 -4.88 23.42 -18.14
N ILE A 269 -3.73 22.91 -18.59
CA ILE A 269 -3.60 22.25 -19.90
C ILE A 269 -4.43 20.95 -19.96
N GLY A 270 -4.78 20.52 -21.17
CA GLY A 270 -5.39 19.22 -21.48
C GLY A 270 -4.51 18.02 -21.10
N TRP A 271 -5.05 16.80 -21.22
CA TRP A 271 -4.30 15.57 -20.90
C TRP A 271 -3.20 15.25 -21.91
N ASP A 272 -3.48 15.47 -23.19
CA ASP A 272 -2.59 15.20 -24.32
C ASP A 272 -1.91 16.49 -24.84
N GLU A 273 -2.05 17.60 -24.11
CA GLU A 273 -1.36 18.86 -24.40
C GLU A 273 0.06 18.87 -23.81
N ALA A 274 0.98 19.46 -24.56
CA ALA A 274 2.38 19.64 -24.18
C ALA A 274 2.54 20.54 -22.94
N VAL A 275 3.44 20.15 -22.02
CA VAL A 275 3.81 20.99 -20.87
C VAL A 275 4.63 22.23 -21.28
N SER A 276 4.63 23.25 -20.43
CA SER A 276 5.45 24.46 -20.62
C SER A 276 6.94 24.16 -20.46
N ASN A 277 7.81 25.04 -20.99
CA ASN A 277 9.26 24.88 -20.88
C ASN A 277 9.75 24.86 -19.42
N ASN A 278 9.08 25.58 -18.52
CA ASN A 278 9.43 25.59 -17.11
C ASN A 278 9.22 24.20 -16.47
N ILE A 279 8.03 23.62 -16.65
CA ILE A 279 7.70 22.26 -16.19
C ILE A 279 8.63 21.22 -16.84
N LEU A 280 8.94 21.39 -18.12
CA LEU A 280 9.87 20.50 -18.82
C LEU A 280 11.27 20.50 -18.18
N ASN A 281 11.79 21.65 -17.79
CA ASN A 281 13.11 21.75 -17.16
C ASN A 281 13.12 21.09 -15.77
N GLU A 282 12.09 21.33 -14.95
CA GLU A 282 11.92 20.66 -13.67
C GLU A 282 11.82 19.14 -13.84
N TRP A 283 11.06 18.70 -14.83
CA TRP A 283 10.89 17.29 -15.17
C TRP A 283 12.20 16.64 -15.59
N LYS A 284 13.00 17.30 -16.45
CA LYS A 284 14.32 16.83 -16.87
C LYS A 284 15.27 16.67 -15.68
N SER A 285 15.28 17.64 -14.77
CA SER A 285 16.07 17.54 -13.53
C SER A 285 15.63 16.34 -12.70
N TRP A 286 14.33 16.17 -12.48
CA TRP A 286 13.81 15.02 -11.73
C TRP A 286 14.07 13.68 -12.43
N LEU A 287 14.02 13.61 -13.76
CA LEU A 287 14.36 12.41 -14.52
C LEU A 287 15.83 12.01 -14.35
N ALA A 288 16.75 12.98 -14.26
CA ALA A 288 18.15 12.69 -13.96
C ALA A 288 18.29 12.09 -12.56
N ASP A 289 17.58 12.65 -11.57
CA ASP A 289 17.63 12.18 -10.18
C ASP A 289 16.96 10.81 -10.00
N ILE A 290 15.80 10.59 -10.63
CA ILE A 290 15.05 9.33 -10.46
C ILE A 290 15.82 8.14 -11.04
N LYS A 291 16.71 8.34 -12.01
CA LYS A 291 17.59 7.28 -12.52
C LYS A 291 18.46 6.66 -11.43
N GLU A 292 18.83 7.45 -10.42
CA GLU A 292 19.70 7.02 -9.33
C GLU A 292 19.03 6.00 -8.41
N ILE A 293 17.70 5.88 -8.42
CA ILE A 293 17.00 4.87 -7.60
C ILE A 293 17.43 3.45 -7.95
N THR A 294 17.90 3.20 -9.18
CA THR A 294 18.36 1.86 -9.59
C THR A 294 19.64 1.43 -8.90
N LYS A 295 20.36 2.38 -8.27
CA LYS A 295 21.56 2.12 -7.46
C LYS A 295 21.21 1.83 -6.00
N ILE A 296 20.00 2.18 -5.57
CA ILE A 296 19.58 1.98 -4.18
C ILE A 296 19.42 0.48 -3.92
N ARG A 297 20.00 0.03 -2.81
CA ARG A 297 19.92 -1.33 -2.27
C ARG A 297 19.39 -1.24 -0.85
N ILE A 298 18.19 -1.78 -0.60
CA ILE A 298 17.60 -1.78 0.74
C ILE A 298 17.66 -3.21 1.29
N PRO A 299 18.39 -3.48 2.38
CA PRO A 299 18.34 -4.78 3.03
C PRO A 299 16.91 -5.18 3.33
N ARG A 300 16.50 -6.37 2.88
CA ARG A 300 15.17 -6.90 3.19
C ARG A 300 15.07 -7.03 4.71
N MET A 301 15.97 -7.80 5.33
CA MET A 301 15.96 -8.03 6.77
C MET A 301 16.24 -6.73 7.55
N ILE A 302 15.37 -6.40 8.50
CA ILE A 302 15.46 -5.18 9.34
C ILE A 302 16.55 -5.32 10.40
N SER A 303 16.65 -6.44 11.09
CA SER A 303 17.74 -6.67 12.02
C SER A 303 17.93 -8.18 12.18
N GLN A 304 19.11 -8.59 12.61
CA GLN A 304 19.36 -9.99 12.90
C GLN A 304 18.46 -10.44 14.05
N LEU A 305 17.91 -11.65 13.95
CA LEU A 305 17.00 -12.17 14.97
C LEU A 305 17.65 -12.20 16.35
N ASP A 306 18.92 -12.62 16.42
CA ASP A 306 19.69 -12.66 17.66
C ASP A 306 19.84 -11.26 18.28
N ALA A 307 19.95 -10.22 17.45
CA ALA A 307 19.98 -8.84 17.92
C ALA A 307 18.62 -8.36 18.43
N ILE A 308 17.51 -8.81 17.85
CA ILE A 308 16.15 -8.46 18.32
C ILE A 308 15.79 -9.23 19.61
N GLN A 309 16.12 -10.52 19.67
CA GLN A 309 15.80 -11.38 20.82
C GLN A 309 16.66 -11.05 22.05
N ASN A 310 17.93 -10.72 21.83
CA ASN A 310 18.83 -10.27 22.90
C ASN A 310 18.86 -8.74 23.01
N ALA A 311 17.86 -8.05 22.45
CA ALA A 311 17.79 -6.61 22.56
C ALA A 311 17.53 -6.23 24.02
N GLU A 312 18.45 -5.45 24.59
CA GLU A 312 18.23 -4.75 25.85
C GLU A 312 17.08 -3.74 25.70
N LYS A 313 16.95 -3.17 24.50
CA LYS A 313 15.91 -2.18 24.17
C LYS A 313 15.54 -2.19 22.70
N LEU A 314 14.24 -2.14 22.42
CA LEU A 314 13.68 -1.91 21.09
C LEU A 314 12.91 -0.59 21.09
N GLU A 315 13.21 0.28 20.14
CA GLU A 315 12.58 1.60 20.03
C GLU A 315 12.08 1.85 18.60
N LEU A 316 10.96 2.55 18.49
CA LEU A 316 10.53 3.13 17.23
C LEU A 316 10.82 4.63 17.23
N HIS A 317 11.71 5.04 16.35
CA HIS A 317 12.06 6.43 16.15
C HIS A 317 11.32 6.93 14.92
N SER A 318 10.37 7.85 15.13
CA SER A 318 9.58 8.44 14.05
C SER A 318 9.92 9.91 13.90
N PHE A 319 10.33 10.29 12.70
CA PHE A 319 10.62 11.66 12.33
C PHE A 319 9.53 12.14 11.37
N CYS A 320 9.15 13.40 11.49
CA CYS A 320 8.21 14.05 10.58
C CYS A 320 8.67 15.45 10.28
N ASP A 321 8.44 15.88 9.05
CA ASP A 321 8.70 17.24 8.61
C ASP A 321 7.62 17.71 7.64
N ALA A 322 7.46 19.02 7.52
CA ALA A 322 6.47 19.65 6.67
C ALA A 322 7.00 20.94 6.05
N GLY A 323 6.91 21.00 4.72
CA GLY A 323 7.17 22.20 3.95
C GLY A 323 5.94 22.63 3.15
N ILE A 324 6.08 23.78 2.49
CA ILE A 324 5.03 24.38 1.66
C ILE A 324 4.58 23.42 0.55
N GLU A 325 5.49 22.63 -0.01
CA GLU A 325 5.18 21.78 -1.16
C GLU A 325 4.79 20.34 -0.80
N ALA A 326 5.29 19.85 0.33
CA ALA A 326 5.05 18.50 0.77
C ALA A 326 5.31 18.36 2.27
N PHE A 327 4.71 17.33 2.85
CA PHE A 327 4.98 16.88 4.21
C PHE A 327 5.15 15.36 4.21
N GLY A 328 5.91 14.85 5.17
CA GLY A 328 6.21 13.42 5.22
C GLY A 328 6.74 12.96 6.56
N ALA A 329 6.63 11.66 6.78
CA ALA A 329 7.11 11.01 7.97
C ALA A 329 7.87 9.73 7.63
N VAL A 330 8.81 9.35 8.48
CA VAL A 330 9.58 8.12 8.40
C VAL A 330 9.72 7.50 9.79
N THR A 331 9.58 6.18 9.85
CA THR A 331 9.75 5.41 11.07
C THR A 331 10.92 4.44 10.92
N TYR A 332 11.81 4.45 11.90
CA TYR A 332 12.93 3.53 12.04
C TYR A 332 12.69 2.58 13.22
N LEU A 333 13.14 1.33 13.08
CA LEU A 333 13.38 0.46 14.23
C LEU A 333 14.81 0.66 14.68
N VAL A 334 14.99 0.95 15.97
CA VAL A 334 16.28 1.04 16.63
C VAL A 334 16.40 -0.12 17.61
N VAL A 335 17.46 -0.90 17.45
CA VAL A 335 17.75 -2.09 18.25
C VAL A 335 19.03 -1.85 19.02
N HIS A 336 18.95 -1.92 20.35
CA HIS A 336 20.07 -1.88 21.28
C HIS A 336 20.37 -3.29 21.74
N ALA A 337 21.47 -3.86 21.29
CA ALA A 337 21.87 -5.24 21.64
C ALA A 337 23.39 -5.35 21.68
N ASN A 338 23.93 -6.05 22.67
CA ASN A 338 25.37 -6.34 22.78
C ASN A 338 26.26 -5.08 22.68
N ASN A 339 25.88 -3.99 23.38
CA ASN A 339 26.54 -2.68 23.28
C ASN A 339 26.58 -2.05 21.87
N GLN A 340 25.78 -2.55 20.92
CA GLN A 340 25.63 -1.98 19.59
C GLN A 340 24.22 -1.43 19.38
N VAL A 341 24.14 -0.28 18.71
CA VAL A 341 22.88 0.34 18.31
C VAL A 341 22.78 0.26 16.79
N THR A 342 21.74 -0.41 16.30
CA THR A 342 21.44 -0.48 14.87
C THR A 342 20.10 0.17 14.58
N SER A 343 20.01 0.87 13.45
CA SER A 343 18.75 1.47 12.99
C SER A 343 18.44 1.06 11.55
N ARG A 344 17.16 0.78 11.26
CA ARG A 344 16.68 0.54 9.89
C ARG A 344 15.32 1.17 9.67
N ILE A 345 15.14 1.70 8.46
CA ILE A 345 13.85 2.22 8.01
C ILE A 345 12.82 1.09 7.92
N LEU A 346 11.70 1.26 8.62
CA LEU A 346 10.55 0.38 8.50
C LEU A 346 9.68 0.83 7.34
N MET A 347 9.18 2.06 7.42
CA MET A 347 8.29 2.65 6.43
C MET A 347 8.41 4.18 6.45
N ALA A 348 8.25 4.80 5.29
CA ALA A 348 8.08 6.24 5.15
C ALA A 348 6.86 6.56 4.29
N LYS A 349 6.38 7.79 4.40
CA LYS A 349 5.28 8.28 3.59
C LYS A 349 5.43 9.77 3.39
N ALA A 350 5.32 10.20 2.13
CA ALA A 350 5.30 11.61 1.76
C ALA A 350 4.01 11.94 1.01
N LYS A 351 3.49 13.14 1.22
CA LYS A 351 2.28 13.66 0.59
C LYS A 351 2.54 15.06 0.07
N VAL A 352 2.05 15.35 -1.14
CA VAL A 352 2.09 16.69 -1.70
C VAL A 352 1.10 17.55 -0.93
N THR A 353 1.53 18.76 -0.57
CA THR A 353 0.67 19.74 0.08
C THR A 353 -0.51 20.07 -0.84
N PRO A 354 -1.76 20.00 -0.35
CA PRO A 354 -2.91 20.32 -1.19
C PRO A 354 -2.89 21.74 -1.79
N LEU A 355 -3.30 21.86 -3.06
CA LEU A 355 -3.29 23.11 -3.85
C LEU A 355 -3.90 24.36 -3.17
N ARG A 356 -4.94 24.13 -2.37
CA ARG A 356 -5.62 25.12 -1.51
C ARG A 356 -4.70 25.93 -0.57
N PHE A 357 -3.49 25.44 -0.32
CA PHE A 357 -2.57 25.95 0.68
C PHE A 357 -1.41 26.78 0.08
N HIS A 358 -1.49 27.14 -1.21
CA HIS A 358 -0.48 27.92 -1.95
C HIS A 358 -0.94 29.37 -2.24
N THR A 359 -1.67 30.01 -1.34
CA THR A 359 -2.13 31.43 -1.46
C THR A 359 -1.63 32.23 -0.27
N GLU A 360 -1.39 33.55 -0.42
CA GLU A 360 -0.75 34.56 0.50
C GLU A 360 -0.86 34.35 2.04
N THR A 361 -1.84 33.61 2.50
CA THR A 361 -1.88 32.86 3.76
C THR A 361 -0.81 31.76 3.96
N GLU A 362 0.22 31.66 3.10
CA GLU A 362 1.25 30.61 3.08
C GLU A 362 2.01 30.43 4.40
N ILE A 363 2.20 31.52 5.17
CA ILE A 363 2.87 31.49 6.49
C ILE A 363 1.94 30.93 7.58
N LYS A 364 0.61 31.04 7.39
CA LYS A 364 -0.40 30.65 8.39
C LYS A 364 -0.69 29.15 8.42
N GLU A 365 -0.07 28.35 7.54
CA GLU A 365 -0.45 26.95 7.35
C GLU A 365 0.67 25.93 7.54
N ILE A 366 1.94 26.36 7.63
CA ILE A 366 3.08 25.50 8.00
C ILE A 366 2.80 24.73 9.30
N PRO A 367 2.36 25.39 10.40
CA PRO A 367 1.83 24.73 11.60
C PRO A 367 0.91 23.53 11.38
N ARG A 368 -0.03 23.69 10.44
CA ARG A 368 -1.04 22.68 10.14
C ARG A 368 -0.41 21.52 9.38
N LEU A 369 0.50 21.81 8.46
CA LEU A 369 1.24 20.79 7.72
C LEU A 369 2.17 20.01 8.65
N GLU A 370 2.81 20.68 9.61
CA GLU A 370 3.60 20.04 10.69
C GLU A 370 2.71 19.07 11.49
N LEU A 371 1.53 19.50 11.92
CA LEU A 371 0.58 18.64 12.63
C LEU A 371 0.07 17.47 11.76
N MET A 372 -0.17 17.71 10.46
CA MET A 372 -0.51 16.64 9.51
C MET A 372 0.64 15.65 9.34
N SER A 373 1.88 16.11 9.41
CA SER A 373 3.07 15.28 9.34
C SER A 373 3.28 14.46 10.62
N ALA A 374 3.06 15.07 11.78
CA ALA A 374 3.08 14.38 13.07
C ALA A 374 1.98 13.30 13.15
N LEU A 375 0.78 13.61 12.67
CA LEU A 375 -0.30 12.61 12.55
C LEU A 375 0.10 11.46 11.61
N LEU A 376 0.79 11.77 10.51
CA LEU A 376 1.30 10.76 9.59
C LEU A 376 2.33 9.85 10.30
N ALA A 377 3.28 10.43 11.06
CA ALA A 377 4.24 9.69 11.86
C ALA A 377 3.58 8.78 12.90
N ALA A 378 2.60 9.30 13.67
CA ALA A 378 1.89 8.51 14.67
C ALA A 378 1.20 7.28 14.06
N ARG A 379 0.59 7.44 12.88
CA ARG A 379 -0.07 6.33 12.16
C ARG A 379 0.92 5.31 11.61
N LEU A 380 2.07 5.77 11.09
CA LEU A 380 3.15 4.88 10.67
C LEU A 380 3.65 4.07 11.88
N SER A 381 3.93 4.73 13.00
CA SER A 381 4.33 4.08 14.25
C SER A 381 3.33 3.01 14.69
N LYS A 382 2.03 3.33 14.74
CA LYS A 382 0.99 2.36 15.15
C LYS A 382 0.97 1.12 14.25
N THR A 383 0.96 1.34 12.93
CA THR A 383 0.95 0.25 11.95
C THR A 383 2.17 -0.65 12.10
N ASN A 384 3.35 -0.04 12.29
CA ASN A 384 4.61 -0.75 12.45
C ASN A 384 4.68 -1.52 13.77
N LEU A 385 4.26 -0.90 14.89
CA LEU A 385 4.16 -1.59 16.19
C LEU A 385 3.26 -2.81 16.12
N TYR A 386 2.08 -2.66 15.53
CA TYR A 386 1.15 -3.76 15.39
C TYR A 386 1.77 -4.93 14.60
N ASN A 387 2.42 -4.63 13.48
CA ASN A 387 3.07 -5.65 12.64
C ASN A 387 4.26 -6.33 13.34
N ILE A 388 5.06 -5.58 14.12
CA ILE A 388 6.16 -6.14 14.93
C ILE A 388 5.61 -7.01 16.06
N TYR A 389 4.62 -6.51 16.79
CA TYR A 389 3.98 -7.20 17.90
C TYR A 389 3.31 -8.51 17.47
N LEU A 390 2.57 -8.51 16.36
CA LEU A 390 1.94 -9.70 15.80
C LEU A 390 2.94 -10.81 15.49
N GLN A 391 4.18 -10.46 15.12
CA GLN A 391 5.24 -11.43 14.89
C GLN A 391 5.94 -11.86 16.18
N GLN A 392 6.17 -10.97 17.13
CA GLN A 392 6.80 -11.30 18.42
C GLN A 392 5.91 -12.18 19.32
N LEU A 393 4.58 -12.03 19.27
CA LEU A 393 3.64 -12.91 19.98
C LEU A 393 3.74 -14.39 19.61
N ASN A 394 4.37 -14.73 18.46
CA ASN A 394 4.63 -16.11 18.08
C ASN A 394 5.90 -16.70 18.76
N TYR A 395 6.65 -15.93 19.55
CA TYR A 395 7.99 -16.31 20.05
C TYR A 395 8.28 -16.04 21.55
N SER A 396 7.26 -15.81 22.40
CA SER A 396 7.28 -15.72 23.89
C SER A 396 7.38 -14.33 24.58
N THR A 397 7.41 -14.32 25.92
CA THR A 397 6.48 -13.67 26.91
C THR A 397 6.65 -12.18 27.24
N HIS A 398 7.40 -11.38 26.48
CA HIS A 398 7.53 -9.95 26.81
C HIS A 398 6.33 -9.14 26.32
N GLN A 399 5.50 -8.70 27.27
CA GLN A 399 4.43 -7.73 27.04
C GLN A 399 5.06 -6.38 26.68
N LEU A 400 4.89 -5.96 25.42
CA LEU A 400 4.97 -4.55 25.07
C LEU A 400 3.93 -3.79 25.91
N PRO A 401 4.25 -2.59 26.43
CA PRO A 401 3.32 -1.84 27.26
C PRO A 401 2.01 -1.58 26.51
N PRO A 402 0.86 -1.56 27.23
CA PRO A 402 -0.44 -1.32 26.63
C PRO A 402 -0.44 0.00 25.87
N ILE A 403 -1.13 -0.01 24.74
CA ILE A 403 -1.10 1.01 23.68
C ILE A 403 -1.64 2.37 24.21
N GLU A 404 -0.74 3.25 24.67
CA GLU A 404 -1.01 4.69 24.85
C GLU A 404 -1.11 5.44 23.50
N LEU A 405 -0.70 4.79 22.40
CA LEU A 405 -0.65 5.39 21.08
C LEU A 405 -2.04 5.62 20.46
N ASP A 406 -3.04 4.85 20.88
CA ASP A 406 -4.42 5.02 20.44
C ASP A 406 -5.03 6.28 21.05
N GLU A 407 -4.78 6.49 22.35
CA GLU A 407 -5.14 7.73 23.02
C GLU A 407 -4.36 8.92 22.44
N LEU A 408 -3.08 8.77 22.08
CA LEU A 408 -2.34 9.83 21.39
C LEU A 408 -2.90 10.13 20.00
N ILE A 409 -3.22 9.10 19.21
CA ILE A 409 -3.83 9.26 17.88
C ILE A 409 -5.21 9.91 18.00
N ASP A 410 -6.00 9.50 18.98
CA ASP A 410 -7.33 10.07 19.26
C ASP A 410 -7.19 11.49 19.77
N ARG A 411 -6.26 11.79 20.68
CA ARG A 411 -5.98 13.16 21.15
C ARG A 411 -5.42 14.06 20.06
N LEU A 412 -4.57 13.57 19.17
CA LEU A 412 -4.10 14.33 18.01
C LEU A 412 -5.26 14.56 17.02
N SER A 413 -6.05 13.52 16.75
CA SER A 413 -7.24 13.61 15.89
C SER A 413 -8.30 14.54 16.49
N ASP A 414 -8.48 14.50 17.81
CA ASP A 414 -9.44 15.31 18.56
C ASP A 414 -8.93 16.71 18.83
N SER A 415 -7.61 16.92 18.95
CA SER A 415 -7.01 18.26 18.95
C SER A 415 -7.25 18.93 17.59
N ILE A 416 -7.02 18.19 16.50
CA ILE A 416 -7.38 18.62 15.14
C ILE A 416 -8.90 18.93 15.03
N LYS A 417 -9.78 18.13 15.66
CA LYS A 417 -11.24 18.37 15.69
C LYS A 417 -11.69 19.45 16.70
N SER A 418 -10.98 19.66 17.79
CA SER A 418 -11.34 20.54 18.91
C SER A 418 -11.01 21.99 18.58
N SER A 419 -9.82 22.22 18.02
CA SER A 419 -9.47 23.49 17.37
C SER A 419 -10.50 23.84 16.29
N TRP A 420 -10.99 22.83 15.54
CA TRP A 420 -12.08 23.01 14.58
C TRP A 420 -13.44 23.37 15.22
N ASN A 421 -13.82 22.77 16.36
CA ASN A 421 -15.07 23.08 17.07
C ASN A 421 -15.02 24.45 17.78
N LYS A 422 -13.84 24.91 18.20
CA LYS A 422 -13.63 26.28 18.70
C LYS A 422 -13.75 27.29 17.57
N LEU A 423 -13.13 27.02 16.41
CA LEU A 423 -13.22 27.88 15.24
C LEU A 423 -14.64 27.91 14.65
N ARG A 424 -15.34 26.77 14.57
CA ARG A 424 -16.75 26.71 14.15
C ARG A 424 -17.67 27.53 15.06
N ARG A 425 -17.39 27.57 16.37
CA ARG A 425 -18.11 28.41 17.35
C ARG A 425 -17.72 29.89 17.26
N ALA A 426 -16.50 30.21 16.83
CA ALA A 426 -16.05 31.58 16.59
C ALA A 426 -16.63 32.12 15.28
N VAL A 427 -16.61 31.32 14.20
CA VAL A 427 -17.23 31.62 12.90
C VAL A 427 -18.75 31.69 13.02
N ALA A 428 -19.41 30.82 13.79
CA ALA A 428 -20.85 30.94 14.06
C ALA A 428 -21.19 32.18 14.90
N ARG A 429 -20.32 32.61 15.81
CA ARG A 429 -20.48 33.87 16.56
C ARG A 429 -20.23 35.09 15.67
N ALA A 430 -19.23 35.06 14.80
CA ALA A 430 -18.95 36.10 13.81
C ALA A 430 -20.07 36.21 12.76
N LEU A 431 -20.60 35.08 12.27
CA LEU A 431 -21.78 35.02 11.41
C LEU A 431 -23.03 35.51 12.12
N LYS A 432 -23.20 35.23 13.42
CA LYS A 432 -24.31 35.75 14.21
C LYS A 432 -24.19 37.26 14.42
N ILE A 433 -22.99 37.80 14.67
CA ILE A 433 -22.73 39.24 14.76
C ILE A 433 -22.95 39.93 13.39
N LEU A 434 -22.51 39.30 12.30
CA LEU A 434 -22.79 39.75 10.93
C LEU A 434 -24.28 39.69 10.60
N LEU A 435 -24.99 38.63 10.97
CA LEU A 435 -26.44 38.48 10.76
C LEU A 435 -27.25 39.44 11.65
N ASP A 436 -26.85 39.66 12.90
CA ASP A 436 -27.49 40.60 13.82
C ASP A 436 -27.25 42.06 13.39
N GLY A 437 -26.17 42.35 12.65
CA GLY A 437 -25.92 43.62 11.96
C GLY A 437 -26.57 43.74 10.58
N LEU A 438 -26.70 42.63 9.83
CA LEU A 438 -27.38 42.58 8.54
C LEU A 438 -28.91 42.60 8.67
N ILE A 439 -29.51 42.02 9.70
CA ILE A 439 -30.97 41.97 9.86
C ILE A 439 -31.59 43.39 10.00
N PRO A 440 -31.00 44.35 10.73
CA PRO A 440 -31.43 45.75 10.70
C PRO A 440 -31.22 46.43 9.33
N ALA A 441 -30.13 46.12 8.63
CA ALA A 441 -29.82 46.65 7.29
C ALA A 441 -30.68 46.02 6.17
N ILE A 442 -31.17 44.79 6.37
CA ILE A 442 -32.13 44.10 5.49
C ILE A 442 -33.54 44.65 5.70
N LYS A 443 -33.87 45.12 6.92
CA LYS A 443 -35.16 45.78 7.23
C LYS A 443 -35.29 47.19 6.61
N SER A 444 -34.19 47.82 6.18
CA SER A 444 -34.20 49.16 5.55
C SER A 444 -34.41 49.16 4.02
N ARG A 445 -34.88 48.04 3.43
CA ARG A 445 -35.46 47.94 2.08
C ARG A 445 -34.61 48.43 0.91
N GLN A 446 -33.54 47.72 0.55
CA GLN A 446 -33.16 47.61 -0.87
C GLN A 446 -32.65 46.20 -1.22
N PHE A 447 -33.08 45.74 -2.39
CA PHE A 447 -32.74 44.52 -3.13
C PHE A 447 -33.58 43.25 -2.90
N HIS A 448 -34.36 42.96 -3.94
CA HIS A 448 -35.39 41.93 -4.06
C HIS A 448 -34.90 40.64 -4.74
N ASP A 449 -33.59 40.41 -4.91
CA ASP A 449 -33.08 39.38 -5.84
C ASP A 449 -32.14 38.30 -5.29
N VAL A 450 -31.81 38.29 -3.99
CA VAL A 450 -30.81 37.33 -3.46
C VAL A 450 -31.43 36.05 -2.88
N ALA A 451 -32.75 36.01 -2.67
CA ALA A 451 -33.42 34.89 -2.00
C ALA A 451 -33.63 33.63 -2.87
N MET A 452 -33.27 33.64 -4.15
CA MET A 452 -33.63 32.54 -5.07
C MET A 452 -32.52 31.51 -5.38
N ARG A 453 -31.46 31.40 -4.57
CA ARG A 453 -30.33 30.48 -4.91
C ARG A 453 -29.73 29.59 -3.82
N MET A 454 -30.31 29.44 -2.63
CA MET A 454 -29.75 28.50 -1.64
C MET A 454 -30.81 27.61 -0.99
N GLU A 455 -31.05 26.44 -1.59
CA GLU A 455 -31.70 25.29 -0.96
C GLU A 455 -30.78 24.69 0.11
N ILE A 456 -31.18 24.76 1.39
CA ILE A 456 -30.63 23.91 2.46
C ILE A 456 -31.77 23.08 3.01
N LYS A 457 -31.85 21.82 2.56
CA LYS A 457 -32.71 20.78 3.17
C LYS A 457 -31.94 20.06 4.28
N GLN A 458 -32.54 20.11 5.48
CA GLN A 458 -32.63 19.10 6.54
C GLN A 458 -31.41 18.23 6.87
N ILE A 459 -30.97 18.30 8.14
CA ILE A 459 -30.51 17.13 8.89
C ILE A 459 -31.19 17.14 10.27
N HIS A 460 -32.12 16.21 10.46
CA HIS A 460 -32.64 15.77 11.76
C HIS A 460 -32.47 14.24 11.85
N ASN A 461 -32.17 13.78 13.06
CA ASN A 461 -32.22 12.41 13.58
C ASN A 461 -31.03 11.44 13.38
N GLY A 462 -30.54 10.94 14.54
CA GLY A 462 -30.20 9.53 14.75
C GLY A 462 -28.71 9.17 14.82
N PHE A 463 -28.21 8.90 16.03
CA PHE A 463 -26.92 8.25 16.25
C PHE A 463 -26.88 6.86 15.60
N LYS A 464 -25.88 6.61 14.74
CA LYS A 464 -25.46 5.28 14.29
C LYS A 464 -24.05 5.03 14.80
N LEU A 465 -23.80 3.85 15.37
CA LEU A 465 -22.46 3.37 15.69
C LEU A 465 -21.61 3.34 14.41
N LEU A 466 -20.48 4.04 14.44
CA LEU A 466 -19.55 4.19 13.33
C LEU A 466 -18.77 2.88 13.14
N THR A 467 -18.80 2.33 11.92
CA THR A 467 -17.93 1.22 11.51
C THR A 467 -16.53 1.75 11.14
N PRO A 468 -15.49 0.91 11.04
CA PRO A 468 -14.16 1.33 10.55
C PRO A 468 -14.20 2.01 9.17
N ILE A 469 -15.17 1.64 8.32
CA ILE A 469 -15.45 2.27 7.02
C ILE A 469 -16.04 3.67 7.19
N ASP A 470 -16.79 3.93 8.26
CA ASP A 470 -17.30 5.27 8.59
C ASP A 470 -16.21 6.16 9.18
N PHE A 471 -15.20 5.59 9.84
CA PHE A 471 -13.98 6.30 10.24
C PHE A 471 -13.13 6.67 9.03
N GLU A 472 -12.92 5.78 8.07
CA GLU A 472 -12.23 6.14 6.81
C GLU A 472 -12.99 7.19 5.99
N ARG A 473 -14.33 7.12 5.94
CA ARG A 473 -15.16 8.13 5.28
C ARG A 473 -15.17 9.45 6.02
N ALA A 474 -15.20 9.43 7.35
CA ALA A 474 -15.06 10.62 8.19
C ALA A 474 -13.66 11.22 8.02
N GLU A 475 -12.61 10.41 7.96
CA GLU A 475 -11.25 10.85 7.70
C GLU A 475 -11.11 11.48 6.31
N HIS A 476 -11.69 10.87 5.29
CA HIS A 476 -11.70 11.39 3.92
C HIS A 476 -12.54 12.67 3.79
N PHE A 477 -13.65 12.77 4.54
CA PHE A 477 -14.50 13.97 4.62
C PHE A 477 -13.82 15.10 5.41
N ILE A 478 -13.16 14.78 6.52
CA ILE A 478 -12.36 15.68 7.35
C ILE A 478 -11.16 16.18 6.54
N PHE A 479 -10.49 15.32 5.79
CA PHE A 479 -9.39 15.69 4.88
C PHE A 479 -9.85 16.69 3.79
N ARG A 480 -11.08 16.52 3.27
CA ARG A 480 -11.74 17.46 2.33
C ARG A 480 -12.27 18.75 2.96
N LYS A 481 -12.55 18.76 4.27
CA LYS A 481 -13.11 19.94 4.97
C LYS A 481 -12.05 20.79 5.65
N LEU A 482 -10.96 20.16 6.09
CA LEU A 482 -9.67 20.79 6.38
C LEU A 482 -9.08 21.47 5.11
N GLN A 483 -9.75 21.36 3.95
CA GLN A 483 -9.40 21.95 2.67
C GLN A 483 -9.72 23.43 2.48
N ARG A 484 -10.33 24.09 3.46
CA ARG A 484 -11.01 25.35 3.16
C ARG A 484 -10.68 26.55 4.04
N GLU A 485 -10.04 26.42 5.21
CA GLU A 485 -9.92 27.57 6.15
C GLU A 485 -8.58 27.62 6.91
N HIS A 486 -8.05 28.83 7.11
CA HIS A 486 -6.73 29.19 7.64
C HIS A 486 -6.71 29.36 9.18
N PHE A 487 -5.59 29.01 9.86
CA PHE A 487 -5.49 28.95 11.33
C PHE A 487 -4.12 29.43 11.86
N THR A 488 -4.04 30.59 12.53
CA THR A 488 -2.75 31.12 13.07
C THR A 488 -2.59 31.10 14.58
N GLU A 489 -3.63 31.28 15.39
CA GLU A 489 -3.46 31.58 16.83
C GLU A 489 -3.42 30.32 17.71
N GLU A 490 -4.05 29.23 17.28
CA GLU A 490 -4.13 27.98 18.05
C GLU A 490 -2.81 27.18 18.03
N TYR A 491 -1.88 27.54 17.13
CA TYR A 491 -0.54 26.94 17.03
C TYR A 491 0.40 27.34 18.17
N GLN A 492 0.35 28.61 18.61
CA GLN A 492 1.22 29.08 19.70
C GLN A 492 0.92 28.41 21.04
N LEU A 493 -0.31 27.91 21.20
CA LEU A 493 -0.74 27.20 22.40
C LEU A 493 -0.34 25.70 22.41
N PHE A 494 0.04 25.14 21.26
CA PHE A 494 0.46 23.74 21.10
C PHE A 494 1.99 23.59 21.11
N LYS A 495 2.72 24.66 20.79
CA LYS A 495 4.19 24.68 20.79
C LYS A 495 4.80 24.72 22.20
N ASN A 496 4.08 25.30 23.16
CA ASN A 496 4.38 25.23 24.59
C ASN A 496 3.79 23.94 25.18
#